data_AF-A0A2V8N4Q2-F1
#
_entry.id   AF-A0A2V8N4Q2-F1
#
_cell.length_a   1.000
_cell.length_b   1.000
_cell.length_c   1.000
_cell.angle_alpha   90.00
_cell.angle_beta   90.00
_cell.angle_gamma   90.00
#
_symmetry.space_group_name_H-M   'P 1'
#
loop_
_entity.id
_entity.type
_entity.pdbx_description
1 polymer ?
#
loop_
_entity_poly.entity_id
_entity_poly.type
_entity_poly.pdbx_seq_one_letter_code
_entity_poly.pdbx_strand_id
1 'polypeptide(L)' 'EEAASVLSEALAHDGPAVVQAVVDPNEPPLPGNITMAQALHFAEALIKGQKDRWEIIKTVAENKIREVI' A
#
# COMPACT_ATOMS: atom_id res chain seq x y z
N GLU A 1 -12.97 -0.29 -12.25
CA GLU A 1 -13.27 0.15 -13.63
C GLU A 1 -13.29 1.67 -13.77
N GLU A 2 -13.88 2.41 -12.82
CA GLU A 2 -13.91 3.90 -12.84
C GLU A 2 -12.54 4.59 -12.81
N ALA A 3 -11.55 3.98 -12.15
CA ALA A 3 -10.21 4.58 -12.03
C ALA A 3 -9.57 4.88 -13.39
N ALA A 4 -9.68 3.97 -14.36
CA ALA A 4 -9.05 4.15 -15.67
C ALA A 4 -9.70 5.30 -16.47
N SER A 5 -11.03 5.42 -16.44
CA SER A 5 -11.75 6.47 -17.15
C SER A 5 -11.53 7.84 -16.52
N VAL A 6 -11.62 7.95 -15.18
CA VAL A 6 -11.40 9.21 -14.45
C VAL A 6 -9.96 9.70 -14.64
N LEU A 7 -8.98 8.80 -14.60
CA LEU A 7 -7.59 9.17 -14.87
C LEU A 7 -7.39 9.62 -16.31
N SER A 8 -8.03 8.96 -17.29
CA SER A 8 -7.93 9.36 -18.70
C SER A 8 -8.50 10.76 -18.93
N GLU A 9 -9.63 11.09 -18.30
CA GLU A 9 -10.24 12.42 -18.38
C GLU A 9 -9.37 13.49 -17.70
N ALA A 10 -8.88 13.22 -16.49
CA ALA A 10 -8.04 14.14 -15.75
C ALA A 10 -6.71 14.45 -16.47
N LEU A 11 -6.11 13.45 -17.12
CA LEU A 11 -4.87 13.61 -17.88
C LEU A 11 -5.08 14.33 -19.22
N ALA A 12 -6.28 14.28 -19.79
CA ALA A 12 -6.63 15.01 -21.01
C ALA A 12 -7.01 16.47 -20.75
N HIS A 13 -7.18 16.88 -19.49
CA HIS A 13 -7.53 18.25 -19.12
C HIS A 13 -6.31 19.19 -19.28
N ASP A 14 -6.48 20.28 -20.02
CA ASP A 14 -5.42 21.29 -20.23
C ASP A 14 -5.36 22.27 -19.05
N GLY A 15 -4.93 21.76 -17.89
CA GLY A 15 -4.84 22.50 -16.65
C GLY A 15 -4.77 21.62 -15.39
N PRO A 16 -4.69 22.22 -14.19
CA PRO A 16 -4.72 21.47 -12.94
C PRO A 16 -6.04 20.72 -12.75
N ALA A 17 -5.95 19.44 -12.39
CA ALA A 17 -7.09 18.58 -12.09
C ALA A 17 -6.95 17.96 -10.69
N VAL A 18 -8.08 17.73 -10.02
CA VAL A 18 -8.15 17.04 -8.72
C VAL A 18 -8.92 15.74 -8.90
N VAL A 19 -8.30 14.62 -8.50
CA VAL A 19 -8.92 13.30 -8.52
C VAL A 19 -9.10 12.82 -7.09
N GLN A 20 -10.34 12.53 -6.70
CA GLN A 20 -10.64 11.89 -5.43
C GLN A 20 -10.64 10.37 -5.61
N ALA A 21 -9.86 9.66 -4.80
CA ALA A 21 -9.83 8.21 -4.78
C ALA A 21 -10.18 7.68 -3.39
N VAL A 22 -11.07 6.69 -3.33
CA VAL A 22 -11.27 5.86 -2.14
C VAL A 22 -10.37 4.65 -2.30
N VAL A 23 -9.37 4.54 -1.43
CA VAL A 23 -8.37 3.46 -1.45
C VAL A 23 -8.45 2.66 -0.15
N ASP A 24 -7.92 1.43 -0.17
CA ASP A 24 -7.80 0.63 1.05
C ASP A 24 -6.76 1.28 1.98
N PRO A 25 -7.14 1.70 3.21
CA PRO A 25 -6.20 2.28 4.16
C PRO A 25 -5.28 1.24 4.83
N ASN A 26 -5.56 -0.04 4.68
CA ASN A 26 -4.86 -1.12 5.38
C ASN A 26 -3.74 -1.76 4.54
N GLU A 27 -3.56 -1.35 3.29
CA GLU A 27 -2.45 -1.81 2.49
C GLU A 27 -1.18 -1.03 2.92
N PRO A 28 -0.20 -1.70 3.55
CA PRO A 28 0.99 -1.00 4.02
C PRO A 28 1.76 -0.50 2.81
N PRO A 29 2.29 0.75 2.84
CA PRO A 29 3.25 1.18 1.84
C PRO A 29 4.51 0.32 1.98
N LEU A 30 4.58 -0.76 1.20
CA LEU A 30 5.76 -1.60 1.14
C LEU A 30 6.89 -0.75 0.53
N PRO A 31 8.05 -0.63 1.18
CA PRO A 31 9.13 0.14 0.59
C PRO A 31 9.59 -0.57 -0.69
N GLY A 32 9.67 0.17 -1.78
CA GLY A 32 10.24 -0.33 -3.03
C GLY A 32 11.69 -0.76 -2.81
N ASN A 33 11.97 -2.04 -3.04
CA ASN A 33 13.25 -2.72 -2.80
C ASN A 33 13.77 -2.60 -1.36
N ILE A 34 13.23 -3.41 -0.44
CA ILE A 34 13.80 -3.58 0.89
C ILE A 34 14.93 -4.61 0.89
N THR A 35 16.06 -4.23 1.49
CA THR A 35 17.00 -5.23 2.01
C THR A 35 16.36 -5.95 3.20
N MET A 36 16.76 -7.19 3.48
CA MET A 36 16.21 -7.96 4.61
C MET A 36 16.31 -7.22 5.95
N ALA A 37 17.36 -6.42 6.15
CA ALA A 37 17.52 -5.57 7.34
C ALA A 37 16.43 -4.47 7.44
N GLN A 38 16.00 -3.89 6.33
CA GLN A 38 14.94 -2.87 6.32
C GLN A 38 13.56 -3.50 6.56
N ALA A 39 13.34 -4.72 6.07
CA ALA A 39 12.13 -5.49 6.36
C ALA A 39 11.99 -5.77 7.86
N LEU A 40 13.08 -6.11 8.53
CA LEU A 40 13.12 -6.38 9.96
C LEU A 40 12.81 -5.12 10.77
N HIS A 41 13.43 -3.98 10.47
CA HIS A 41 13.15 -2.73 11.20
C HIS A 41 11.74 -2.20 10.93
N PHE A 42 11.21 -2.39 9.72
CA PHE A 42 9.80 -2.08 9.42
C PHE A 42 8.85 -2.96 10.23
N ALA A 43 9.11 -4.26 10.31
CA ALA A 43 8.35 -5.18 11.15
C ALA A 43 8.45 -4.82 12.65
N GLU A 44 9.65 -4.49 13.14
CA GLU A 44 9.87 -4.04 14.53
C GLU A 44 9.10 -2.75 14.85
N ALA A 45 9.06 -1.80 13.92
CA ALA A 45 8.31 -0.55 14.06
C ALA A 45 6.79 -0.78 14.09
N LEU A 46 6.28 -1.67 13.23
CA LEU A 46 4.87 -2.07 13.24
C LEU A 46 4.48 -2.78 14.55
N ILE A 47 5.33 -3.67 15.07
CA ILE A 47 5.11 -4.41 16.33
C ILE A 47 5.03 -3.46 17.53
N LYS A 48 5.81 -2.37 17.55
CA LYS A 48 5.81 -1.41 18.65
C LYS A 48 4.59 -0.47 18.66
N GLY A 49 3.87 -0.32 17.54
CA GLY A 49 2.93 0.79 17.35
C GLY A 49 1.43 0.52 17.52
N GLN A 50 0.90 -0.70 17.27
CA GLN A 50 -0.57 -0.91 17.20
C GLN A 50 -1.12 -2.03 18.08
N LYS A 51 -2.41 -1.93 18.44
CA LYS A 51 -3.16 -2.87 19.30
C LYS A 51 -3.54 -4.16 18.56
N ASP A 52 -3.79 -4.10 17.25
CA ASP A 52 -4.25 -5.22 16.41
C ASP A 52 -3.09 -5.95 15.68
N ARG A 53 -2.05 -6.27 16.45
CA ARG A 53 -0.75 -6.78 15.95
C ARG A 53 -0.85 -8.05 15.09
N TRP A 54 -1.84 -8.88 15.36
CA TRP A 54 -1.96 -10.20 14.74
C TRP A 54 -2.60 -10.16 13.35
N GLU A 55 -3.58 -9.28 13.12
CA GLU A 55 -4.21 -9.16 11.80
C GLU A 55 -3.26 -8.53 10.78
N ILE A 56 -2.52 -7.49 11.19
CA ILE A 56 -1.55 -6.80 10.32
C ILE A 56 -0.43 -7.74 9.87
N ILE A 57 0.14 -8.54 10.79
CA ILE A 57 1.19 -9.51 10.45
C ILE A 57 0.65 -10.55 9.47
N LYS A 58 -0.59 -11.01 9.66
CA LYS A 58 -1.22 -12.00 8.78
C LYS A 58 -1.40 -11.45 7.36
N THR A 59 -1.94 -10.24 7.23
CA THR A 59 -2.13 -9.59 5.93
C THR A 59 -0.79 -9.32 5.22
N VAL A 60 0.24 -8.89 5.95
CA VAL A 60 1.58 -8.68 5.38
C VAL A 60 2.20 -9.99 4.89
N ALA A 61 2.08 -11.08 5.66
CA ALA A 61 2.57 -12.39 5.27
C ALA A 61 1.80 -12.97 4.07
N GLU A 62 0.47 -12.85 4.06
CA GLU A 62 -0.38 -13.30 2.95
C GLU A 62 -0.06 -12.53 1.65
N ASN A 63 0.09 -11.21 1.71
CA ASN A 63 0.47 -10.40 0.55
C ASN A 63 1.88 -10.75 0.04
N LYS A 64 2.85 -10.98 0.94
CA LYS A 64 4.21 -11.39 0.55
C LYS A 64 4.23 -12.76 -0.14
N ILE A 65 3.39 -13.69 0.30
CA ILE A 65 3.27 -15.02 -0.32
C ILE A 65 2.61 -14.90 -1.70
N ARG A 66 1.58 -14.05 -1.84
CA ARG A 66 0.88 -13.82 -3.11
C ARG A 66 1.72 -13.07 -4.15
N GLU A 67 2.67 -12.26 -3.71
CA GLU A 67 3.57 -11.51 -4.61
C GLU A 67 4.72 -12.38 -5.15
N VAL A 68 5.05 -13.48 -4.47
CA VAL A 68 6.15 -14.41 -4.83
C VAL A 68 5.67 -15.62 -5.66
N ILE A 69 4.36 -15.89 -5.70
CA ILE A 69 3.71 -16.94 -6.50
C ILE A 69 3.06 -16.29 -7.73
#